data_AF-A0A932S593-F1
#
_entry.id   AF-A0A932S593-F1
#
_cell.length_a   1.000
_cell.length_b   1.000
_cell.length_c   1.000
_cell.angle_alpha   90.00
_cell.angle_beta   90.00
_cell.angle_gamma   90.00
#
_symmetry.space_group_name_H-M   'P 1'
#
loop_
_entity.id
_entity.type
_entity.pdbx_description
1 polymer ?
#
loop_
_entity_poly.entity_id
_entity_poly.type
_entity_poly.pdbx_seq_one_letter_code
_entity_poly.pdbx_strand_id
1 'polypeptide(L)'
;MLERIKWQEVLPKGLRDKGPRSLPAEIGGLMIEGRIIAGPYYPIPIVRGTEGPMSGWHNAPERSGMWDPHKRIKDMDIEGIDVAVLFGGAVGLGVSGLHDQQLAMAMTRGYNEWLADYCAPYRARLKGVAAAPLQDVSSAMLELRRAVREHGFVGISVPVNVGGKPMDHPEYRPLYEGAQELDIPICIQSSTP
;
A
#
# COMPACT_ATOMS: atom_id res chain seq x y z
N MET A 1 4.80 7.98 -4.53
CA MET A 1 3.83 7.89 -3.38
C MET A 1 4.53 7.98 -2.03
N LEU A 2 5.47 7.07 -1.69
CA LEU A 2 6.21 7.09 -0.42
C LEU A 2 6.90 8.42 -0.12
N GLU A 3 7.47 9.09 -1.13
CA GLU A 3 8.11 10.40 -0.95
C GLU A 3 7.12 11.55 -0.72
N ARG A 4 5.82 11.33 -0.94
CA ARG A 4 4.76 12.36 -0.81
C ARG A 4 4.15 12.37 0.59
N ILE A 5 4.26 11.25 1.33
CA ILE A 5 3.95 11.22 2.74
C ILE A 5 5.13 11.82 3.49
N LYS A 6 4.88 12.86 4.28
CA LYS A 6 5.89 13.48 5.11
C LYS A 6 6.17 12.61 6.33
N TRP A 7 6.92 11.51 6.14
CA TRP A 7 7.19 10.53 7.20
C TRP A 7 7.84 11.13 8.45
N GLN A 8 8.57 12.23 8.32
CA GLN A 8 9.14 12.95 9.46
C GLN A 8 8.08 13.63 10.34
N GLU A 9 6.91 13.96 9.79
CA GLU A 9 5.77 14.50 10.53
C GLU A 9 4.88 13.37 11.07
N VAL A 10 4.71 12.30 10.29
CA VAL A 10 3.82 11.17 10.57
C VAL A 10 4.40 10.16 11.57
N LEU A 11 5.69 9.86 11.49
CA LEU A 11 6.30 8.84 12.34
C LEU A 11 6.62 9.39 13.75
N PRO A 12 6.40 8.58 14.81
CA PRO A 12 6.86 8.89 16.16
C PRO A 12 8.36 9.20 16.18
N LYS A 13 8.79 10.14 17.04
CA LYS A 13 10.19 10.63 17.07
C LYS A 13 11.23 9.51 17.09
N GLY A 14 11.01 8.45 17.87
CA GLY A 14 11.94 7.31 17.98
C GLY A 14 12.02 6.39 16.77
N LEU A 15 11.09 6.52 15.80
CA LEU A 15 11.00 5.66 14.61
C LEU A 15 11.40 6.38 13.32
N ARG A 16 11.57 7.70 13.36
CA ARG A 16 11.89 8.53 12.19
C ARG A 16 13.18 8.14 11.49
N ASP A 17 14.15 7.61 12.25
CA ASP A 17 15.42 7.16 11.68
C ASP A 17 15.32 5.86 10.90
N LYS A 18 14.31 5.05 11.18
CA LYS A 18 14.02 3.79 10.51
C LYS A 18 13.00 3.94 9.38
N GLY A 19 12.40 5.12 9.23
CA GLY A 19 11.38 5.40 8.21
C GLY A 19 11.92 5.37 6.78
N PRO A 20 11.01 5.49 5.79
CA PRO A 20 11.38 5.45 4.38
C PRO A 20 12.35 6.57 3.99
N ARG A 21 13.44 6.20 3.31
CA ARG A 21 14.44 7.10 2.74
C ARG A 21 14.77 6.66 1.33
N SER A 22 14.66 7.57 0.37
CA SER A 22 15.10 7.33 -1.00
C SER A 22 16.63 7.23 -1.05
N LEU A 23 17.12 6.23 -1.76
CA LEU A 23 18.56 6.05 -1.96
C LEU A 23 19.06 6.90 -3.14
N PRO A 24 20.36 7.25 -3.16
CA PRO A 24 20.96 7.94 -4.29
C PRO A 24 20.67 7.19 -5.61
N ALA A 25 20.51 7.93 -6.70
CA ALA A 25 20.12 7.38 -8.00
C ALA A 25 21.05 6.24 -8.49
N GLU A 26 22.32 6.27 -8.10
CA GLU A 26 23.33 5.26 -8.44
C GLU A 26 23.10 3.90 -7.77
N ILE A 27 22.55 3.92 -6.56
CA ILE A 27 22.14 2.71 -5.83
C ILE A 27 20.72 2.36 -6.27
N GLY A 28 19.87 3.36 -6.47
CA GLY A 28 18.45 3.20 -6.77
C GLY A 28 17.68 2.62 -5.59
N GLY A 29 16.43 3.05 -5.44
CA GLY A 29 15.52 2.37 -4.55
C GLY A 29 15.17 3.05 -3.24
N LEU A 30 14.53 2.27 -2.37
CA LEU A 30 14.00 2.72 -1.09
C LEU A 30 14.64 1.95 0.07
N MET A 31 15.15 2.68 1.04
CA MET A 31 15.58 2.13 2.32
C MET A 31 14.49 2.30 3.37
N ILE A 32 14.15 1.22 4.07
CA ILE A 32 13.32 1.23 5.28
C ILE A 32 14.00 0.30 6.29
N GLU A 33 14.05 0.69 7.55
CA GLU A 33 14.63 -0.13 8.62
C GLU A 33 16.13 -0.48 8.35
N GLY A 34 16.86 0.42 7.68
CA GLY A 34 18.25 0.17 7.29
C GLY A 34 18.42 -0.89 6.18
N ARG A 35 17.33 -1.34 5.55
CA ARG A 35 17.32 -2.36 4.49
C ARG A 35 16.81 -1.76 3.18
N ILE A 36 17.39 -2.19 2.06
CA ILE A 36 16.90 -1.83 0.73
C ILE A 36 15.68 -2.71 0.42
N ILE A 37 14.51 -2.11 0.25
CA ILE A 37 13.22 -2.82 0.04
C ILE A 37 12.79 -2.80 -1.43
N ALA A 38 13.31 -1.89 -2.23
CA ALA A 38 13.21 -1.93 -3.69
C ALA A 38 14.57 -1.52 -4.23
N GLY A 39 15.37 -2.43 -4.79
CA GLY A 39 16.67 -2.10 -5.39
C GLY A 39 16.55 -1.65 -6.85
N PRO A 40 17.67 -1.34 -7.53
CA PRO A 40 17.69 -0.95 -8.95
C PRO A 40 17.29 -2.14 -9.86
N TYR A 41 17.38 -3.36 -9.32
CA TYR A 41 16.85 -4.58 -9.90
C TYR A 41 15.59 -4.98 -9.14
N TYR A 42 14.49 -4.28 -9.38
CA TYR A 42 13.19 -4.94 -9.38
C TYR A 42 13.04 -5.51 -10.80
N PRO A 43 13.59 -6.71 -11.13
CA PRO A 43 13.28 -7.29 -12.41
C PRO A 43 11.80 -7.64 -12.33
N ILE A 44 10.95 -6.80 -12.91
CA ILE A 44 9.66 -7.29 -13.37
C ILE A 44 10.07 -8.28 -14.45
N PRO A 45 10.03 -9.61 -14.19
CA PRO A 45 10.41 -10.54 -15.21
C PRO A 45 9.42 -10.28 -16.33
N ILE A 46 9.91 -9.95 -17.52
CA ILE A 46 9.07 -9.92 -18.70
C ILE A 46 8.71 -11.39 -18.95
N VAL A 47 7.64 -11.85 -18.30
CA VAL A 47 7.07 -13.18 -18.49
C VAL A 47 6.03 -13.07 -19.60
N ARG A 48 5.89 -14.13 -20.38
CA ARG A 48 4.90 -14.23 -21.46
C ARG A 48 3.50 -13.96 -20.88
N GLY A 49 2.95 -12.77 -21.14
CA GLY A 49 1.73 -12.24 -20.51
C GLY A 49 1.85 -10.81 -19.96
N THR A 50 3.07 -10.34 -19.63
CA THR A 50 3.37 -8.92 -19.30
C THR A 50 3.86 -8.12 -20.52
N GLU A 51 3.94 -8.77 -21.69
CA GLU A 51 4.31 -8.22 -23.00
C GLU A 51 3.11 -7.67 -23.77
N GLY A 52 2.09 -7.16 -23.08
CA GLY A 52 1.04 -6.40 -23.75
C GLY A 52 1.64 -5.18 -24.47
N PRO A 53 0.91 -4.55 -25.41
CA PRO A 53 1.36 -3.33 -26.11
C PRO A 53 1.72 -2.16 -25.16
N MET A 54 1.48 -2.33 -23.86
CA MET A 54 1.83 -1.42 -22.77
C MET A 54 3.18 -1.71 -22.09
N SER A 55 3.95 -2.71 -22.50
CA SER A 55 5.24 -3.06 -21.86
C SER A 55 6.31 -1.96 -21.98
N GLY A 56 6.19 -1.03 -22.93
CA GLY A 56 7.02 0.18 -23.03
C GLY A 56 6.67 1.31 -22.05
N TRP A 57 5.58 1.19 -21.28
CA TRP A 57 5.08 2.23 -20.38
C TRP A 57 5.64 2.14 -18.95
N HIS A 58 6.51 1.17 -18.68
CA HIS A 58 7.15 1.01 -17.37
C HIS A 58 8.14 2.15 -17.03
N ASN A 59 8.50 2.99 -18.01
CA ASN A 59 9.23 4.25 -17.83
C ASN A 59 8.32 5.47 -18.02
N ALA A 60 7.00 5.31 -17.93
CA ALA A 60 6.10 6.45 -18.00
C ALA A 60 6.39 7.40 -16.83
N PRO A 61 6.53 8.71 -17.09
CA PRO A 61 6.75 9.67 -16.02
C PRO A 61 5.61 9.60 -15.02
N GLU A 62 5.95 9.76 -13.74
CA GLU A 62 4.99 9.93 -12.67
C GLU A 62 3.90 10.95 -13.09
N ARG A 63 2.63 10.51 -13.12
CA ARG A 63 1.51 11.38 -13.48
C ARG A 63 0.98 12.05 -12.22
N SER A 64 0.66 13.34 -12.32
CA SER A 64 0.12 14.12 -11.20
C SER A 64 -1.11 13.50 -10.54
N GLY A 65 -1.96 12.79 -11.30
CA GLY A 65 -3.09 12.03 -10.76
C GLY A 65 -2.72 10.98 -9.72
N MET A 66 -1.46 10.53 -9.65
CA MET A 66 -1.00 9.58 -8.63
C MET A 66 -0.98 10.16 -7.20
N TRP A 67 -0.96 11.49 -7.04
CA TRP A 67 -0.96 12.17 -5.73
C TRP A 67 -1.88 13.39 -5.64
N ASP A 68 -2.46 13.83 -6.75
CA ASP A 68 -3.48 14.89 -6.78
C ASP A 68 -4.84 14.30 -7.22
N PRO A 69 -5.82 14.18 -6.33
CA PRO A 69 -7.12 13.60 -6.66
C PRO A 69 -7.91 14.45 -7.67
N HIS A 70 -7.67 15.75 -7.75
CA HIS A 70 -8.32 16.63 -8.73
C HIS A 70 -7.80 16.38 -10.16
N LYS A 71 -6.57 15.88 -10.29
CA LYS A 71 -6.01 15.43 -11.57
C LYS A 71 -6.50 14.03 -11.91
N ARG A 72 -6.54 13.13 -10.92
CA ARG A 72 -7.02 11.75 -11.11
C ARG A 72 -8.45 11.70 -11.64
N ILE A 73 -9.34 12.53 -11.11
CA ILE A 73 -10.73 12.56 -11.58
C ILE A 73 -10.82 12.97 -13.04
N LYS A 74 -9.99 13.91 -13.50
CA LYS A 74 -9.95 14.28 -14.93
C LYS A 74 -9.46 13.14 -15.80
N ASP A 75 -8.44 12.40 -15.34
CA ASP A 75 -7.97 11.21 -16.03
C ASP A 75 -9.09 10.16 -16.10
N MET A 76 -9.81 9.93 -14.99
CA MET A 76 -10.97 9.03 -14.94
C MET A 76 -12.10 9.47 -15.87
N ASP A 77 -12.38 10.76 -16.00
CA ASP A 77 -13.41 11.28 -16.91
C ASP A 77 -13.03 11.05 -18.37
N ILE A 78 -11.75 11.20 -18.73
CA ILE A 78 -11.22 10.93 -20.07
C ILE A 78 -11.28 9.43 -20.38
N GLU A 79 -10.94 8.59 -19.40
CA GLU A 79 -10.88 7.13 -19.53
C GLU A 79 -12.25 6.46 -19.40
N GLY A 80 -13.30 7.20 -19.01
CA GLY A 80 -14.65 6.65 -18.78
C GLY A 80 -14.74 5.76 -17.53
N ILE A 81 -13.93 6.04 -16.50
CA ILE A 81 -13.91 5.28 -15.24
C ILE A 81 -14.85 5.94 -14.22
N ASP A 82 -15.92 5.23 -13.86
CA ASP A 82 -16.89 5.71 -12.87
C ASP A 82 -16.30 5.71 -11.44
N VAL A 83 -15.71 4.58 -11.03
CA VAL A 83 -15.16 4.35 -9.69
C VAL A 83 -13.78 3.70 -9.79
N ALA A 84 -12.83 4.22 -9.02
CA ALA A 84 -11.50 3.65 -8.87
C ALA A 84 -11.29 3.15 -7.43
N VAL A 85 -10.90 1.88 -7.32
CA VAL A 85 -10.44 1.26 -6.06
C VAL A 85 -8.92 1.35 -6.00
N LEU A 86 -8.39 2.01 -4.98
CA LEU A 86 -7.01 2.46 -4.90
C LEU A 86 -6.22 1.62 -3.89
N PHE A 87 -5.10 1.07 -4.37
CA PHE A 87 -4.18 0.23 -3.61
C PHE A 87 -2.87 0.96 -3.27
N GLY A 88 -2.23 0.58 -2.17
CA GLY A 88 -1.06 1.27 -1.62
C GLY A 88 0.30 0.97 -2.21
N GLY A 89 0.34 0.27 -3.35
CA GLY A 89 1.58 -0.12 -4.01
C GLY A 89 2.61 -0.67 -3.02
N ALA A 90 3.78 -0.02 -2.96
CA ALA A 90 4.89 -0.42 -2.11
C ALA A 90 4.58 -0.42 -0.60
N VAL A 91 3.77 0.52 -0.09
CA VAL A 91 3.39 0.53 1.34
C VAL A 91 2.33 -0.53 1.63
N GLY A 92 1.33 -0.63 0.75
CA GLY A 92 0.21 -1.56 0.90
C GLY A 92 0.65 -3.02 1.06
N LEU A 93 1.77 -3.41 0.45
CA LEU A 93 2.34 -4.75 0.58
C LEU A 93 3.61 -4.82 1.45
N GLY A 94 4.42 -3.77 1.47
CA GLY A 94 5.74 -3.80 2.10
C GLY A 94 5.72 -3.75 3.63
N VAL A 95 4.70 -3.18 4.27
CA VAL A 95 4.65 -3.03 5.74
C VAL A 95 4.65 -4.37 6.48
N SER A 96 4.11 -5.42 5.86
CA SER A 96 4.12 -6.77 6.41
C SER A 96 5.50 -7.44 6.39
N GLY A 97 6.44 -6.90 5.62
CA GLY A 97 7.84 -7.37 5.54
C GLY A 97 8.81 -6.69 6.51
N LEU A 98 8.36 -5.69 7.27
CA LEU A 98 9.20 -4.97 8.23
C LEU A 98 9.36 -5.77 9.53
N HIS A 99 10.57 -5.78 10.09
CA HIS A 99 10.83 -6.49 11.35
C HIS A 99 10.34 -5.69 12.56
N ASP A 100 10.52 -4.37 12.55
CA ASP A 100 10.01 -3.47 13.57
C ASP A 100 8.48 -3.29 13.42
N GLN A 101 7.72 -3.98 14.27
CA GLN A 101 6.26 -3.94 14.29
C GLN A 101 5.71 -2.54 14.60
N GLN A 102 6.40 -1.74 15.42
CA GLN A 102 5.95 -0.39 15.75
C GLN A 102 6.11 0.53 14.54
N LEU A 103 7.22 0.39 13.82
CA LEU A 103 7.43 1.09 12.56
C LEU A 103 6.38 0.68 11.53
N ALA A 104 6.12 -0.62 11.37
CA ALA A 104 5.13 -1.11 10.42
C ALA A 104 3.74 -0.56 10.70
N MET A 105 3.31 -0.55 11.95
CA MET A 105 2.03 0.03 12.34
C MET A 105 1.99 1.55 12.09
N ALA A 106 3.03 2.28 12.49
CA ALA A 106 3.10 3.74 12.27
C ALA A 106 3.08 4.09 10.77
N MET A 107 3.78 3.33 9.94
CA MET A 107 3.77 3.50 8.49
C MET A 107 2.42 3.16 7.87
N THR A 108 1.80 2.05 8.30
CA THR A 108 0.46 1.65 7.86
C THR A 108 -0.54 2.76 8.13
N ARG A 109 -0.57 3.26 9.37
CA ARG A 109 -1.48 4.33 9.77
C ARG A 109 -1.23 5.60 8.96
N GLY A 110 0.03 5.99 8.79
CA GLY A 110 0.42 7.13 7.97
C GLY A 110 -0.06 7.05 6.53
N TYR A 111 0.05 5.86 5.93
CA TYR A 111 -0.45 5.61 4.59
C TYR A 111 -1.98 5.63 4.51
N ASN A 112 -2.67 4.97 5.45
CA ASN A 112 -4.13 4.95 5.47
C ASN A 112 -4.70 6.36 5.67
N GLU A 113 -4.10 7.21 6.50
CA GLU A 113 -4.49 8.64 6.62
C GLU A 113 -4.29 9.38 5.30
N TRP A 114 -3.11 9.26 4.68
CA TRP A 114 -2.84 9.92 3.40
C TRP A 114 -3.80 9.46 2.30
N LEU A 115 -4.12 8.17 2.24
CA LEU A 115 -5.07 7.65 1.25
C LEU A 115 -6.49 8.15 1.54
N ALA A 116 -6.88 8.25 2.81
CA ALA A 116 -8.16 8.81 3.20
C ALA A 116 -8.27 10.28 2.75
N ASP A 117 -7.24 11.09 2.97
CA ASP A 117 -7.16 12.48 2.52
C ASP A 117 -7.22 12.58 1.00
N TYR A 118 -6.50 11.70 0.29
CA TYR A 118 -6.54 11.64 -1.17
C TYR A 118 -7.96 11.32 -1.68
N CYS A 119 -8.66 10.38 -1.05
CA CYS A 119 -10.02 10.01 -1.45
C CYS A 119 -11.07 11.05 -1.05
N ALA A 120 -10.81 11.85 -0.01
CA ALA A 120 -11.80 12.71 0.64
C ALA A 120 -12.54 13.68 -0.30
N PRO A 121 -11.90 14.35 -1.28
CA PRO A 121 -12.60 15.26 -2.19
C PRO A 121 -13.61 14.56 -3.11
N TYR A 122 -13.48 13.25 -3.32
CA TYR A 122 -14.28 12.50 -4.30
C TYR A 122 -14.68 11.10 -3.80
N ARG A 123 -15.10 10.97 -2.53
CA ARG A 123 -15.41 9.68 -1.86
C ARG A 123 -16.42 8.78 -2.59
N ALA A 124 -17.25 9.34 -3.48
CA ALA A 124 -18.16 8.56 -4.31
C ALA A 124 -17.44 7.77 -5.41
N ARG A 125 -16.35 8.33 -5.96
CA ARG A 125 -15.59 7.79 -7.11
C ARG A 125 -14.22 7.23 -6.73
N LEU A 126 -13.62 7.70 -5.65
CA LEU A 126 -12.33 7.23 -5.14
C LEU A 126 -12.55 6.41 -3.87
N LYS A 127 -12.16 5.13 -3.92
CA LYS A 127 -12.32 4.18 -2.80
C LYS A 127 -10.95 3.66 -2.38
N GLY A 128 -10.60 3.84 -1.11
CA GLY A 128 -9.34 3.34 -0.56
C GLY A 128 -9.41 1.87 -0.14
N VAL A 129 -8.30 1.16 -0.30
CA VAL A 129 -8.06 -0.18 0.27
C VAL A 129 -7.03 -0.05 1.38
N ALA A 130 -7.34 -0.58 2.55
CA ALA A 130 -6.48 -0.51 3.73
C ALA A 130 -5.17 -1.28 3.51
N ALA A 131 -4.06 -0.68 3.91
CA ALA A 131 -2.85 -1.44 4.25
C ALA A 131 -3.01 -2.03 5.67
N ALA A 132 -2.32 -3.16 5.92
CA ALA A 132 -2.29 -3.79 7.23
C ALA A 132 -0.94 -4.52 7.49
N PRO A 133 -0.33 -4.37 8.69
CA PRO A 133 0.91 -5.04 9.04
C PRO A 133 0.62 -6.43 9.63
N LEU A 134 0.52 -7.44 8.77
CA LEU A 134 0.05 -8.78 9.13
C LEU A 134 1.06 -9.63 9.92
N GLN A 135 2.26 -9.13 10.22
CA GLN A 135 3.17 -9.74 11.19
C GLN A 135 2.63 -9.71 12.63
N ASP A 136 1.66 -8.82 12.90
CA ASP A 136 0.81 -8.83 14.09
C ASP A 136 -0.65 -8.65 13.66
N VAL A 137 -1.34 -9.77 13.47
CA VAL A 137 -2.74 -9.82 13.02
C VAL A 137 -3.66 -9.06 13.97
N SER A 138 -3.39 -9.09 15.28
CA SER A 138 -4.26 -8.43 16.26
C SER A 138 -4.22 -6.91 16.09
N SER A 139 -3.02 -6.35 16.02
CA SER A 139 -2.82 -4.92 15.78
C SER A 139 -3.29 -4.50 14.39
N ALA A 140 -3.05 -5.31 13.37
CA ALA A 140 -3.56 -5.10 12.02
C ALA A 140 -5.09 -4.97 11.97
N MET A 141 -5.80 -5.82 12.72
CA MET A 141 -7.27 -5.79 12.76
C MET A 141 -7.83 -4.56 13.45
N LEU A 142 -7.12 -3.98 14.42
CA LEU A 142 -7.51 -2.71 15.04
C LEU A 142 -7.44 -1.56 14.03
N GLU A 143 -6.33 -1.48 13.29
CA GLU A 143 -6.16 -0.45 12.26
C GLU A 143 -7.11 -0.66 11.08
N LEU A 144 -7.39 -1.90 10.67
CA LEU A 144 -8.36 -2.19 9.63
C LEU A 144 -9.76 -1.72 10.01
N ARG A 145 -10.24 -2.06 11.22
CA ARG A 145 -11.54 -1.59 11.72
C ARG A 145 -11.61 -0.07 11.73
N ARG A 146 -10.53 0.60 12.12
CA ARG A 146 -10.44 2.06 12.11
C ARG A 146 -10.55 2.60 10.68
N ALA A 147 -9.74 2.11 9.76
CA ALA A 147 -9.72 2.57 8.37
C ALA A 147 -11.08 2.37 7.66
N VAL A 148 -11.77 1.26 7.92
CA VAL A 148 -13.12 1.02 7.38
C VAL A 148 -14.14 1.97 8.01
N ARG A 149 -14.18 2.06 9.34
CA ARG A 149 -15.23 2.81 10.05
C ARG A 149 -15.06 4.33 9.95
N GLU A 150 -13.83 4.84 10.00
CA GLU A 150 -13.55 6.28 9.96
C GLU A 150 -13.42 6.79 8.51
N HIS A 151 -12.77 6.02 7.64
CA HIS A 151 -12.42 6.49 6.29
C HIS A 151 -13.27 5.88 5.17
N GLY A 152 -14.08 4.87 5.48
CA GLY A 152 -14.94 4.20 4.50
C GLY A 152 -14.15 3.37 3.50
N PHE A 153 -13.01 2.80 3.91
CA PHE A 153 -12.21 1.91 3.07
C PHE A 153 -13.01 0.64 2.73
N VAL A 154 -12.84 0.16 1.51
CA VAL A 154 -13.71 -0.87 0.90
C VAL A 154 -13.02 -2.23 0.78
N GLY A 155 -11.91 -2.44 1.48
CA GLY A 155 -11.13 -3.66 1.39
C GLY A 155 -9.83 -3.58 2.16
N ILE A 156 -9.15 -4.72 2.25
CA ILE A 156 -7.79 -4.84 2.78
C ILE A 156 -6.87 -5.45 1.73
N SER A 157 -5.68 -4.87 1.56
CA SER A 157 -4.64 -5.39 0.69
C SER A 157 -3.73 -6.32 1.49
N VAL A 158 -3.56 -7.55 1.03
CA VAL A 158 -2.72 -8.56 1.69
C VAL A 158 -1.73 -9.20 0.72
N PRO A 159 -0.50 -9.52 1.15
CA PRO A 159 0.45 -10.26 0.32
C PRO A 159 0.06 -11.73 0.21
N VAL A 160 0.74 -12.48 -0.67
CA VAL A 160 0.52 -13.92 -0.84
C VAL A 160 1.03 -14.77 0.33
N ASN A 161 2.01 -14.25 1.09
CA ASN A 161 2.52 -14.83 2.33
C ASN A 161 3.14 -13.74 3.21
N VAL A 162 3.28 -13.99 4.50
CA VAL A 162 4.00 -13.11 5.44
C VAL A 162 4.95 -13.96 6.25
N GLY A 163 6.25 -13.64 6.20
CA GLY A 163 7.28 -14.40 6.91
C GLY A 163 7.31 -15.90 6.54
N GLY A 164 6.97 -16.25 5.29
CA GLY A 164 6.88 -17.64 4.83
C GLY A 164 5.58 -18.37 5.20
N LYS A 165 4.67 -17.73 5.96
CA LYS A 165 3.36 -18.30 6.28
C LYS A 165 2.37 -17.96 5.15
N PRO A 166 1.81 -18.97 4.46
CA PRO A 166 0.77 -18.73 3.45
C PRO A 166 -0.52 -18.18 4.09
N MET A 167 -1.37 -17.52 3.30
CA MET A 167 -2.57 -16.86 3.84
C MET A 167 -3.62 -17.83 4.42
N ASP A 168 -3.58 -19.11 4.07
CA ASP A 168 -4.41 -20.16 4.68
C ASP A 168 -3.88 -20.65 6.05
N HIS A 169 -2.75 -20.12 6.52
CA HIS A 169 -2.22 -20.44 7.84
C HIS A 169 -3.22 -20.03 8.95
N PRO A 170 -3.47 -20.88 9.98
CA PRO A 170 -4.50 -20.63 10.99
C PRO A 170 -4.39 -19.31 11.75
N GLU A 171 -3.19 -18.73 11.85
CA GLU A 171 -2.92 -17.42 12.45
C GLU A 171 -3.67 -16.27 11.77
N TYR A 172 -4.02 -16.41 10.49
CA TYR A 172 -4.78 -15.40 9.75
C TYR A 172 -6.29 -15.57 9.87
N ARG A 173 -6.78 -16.55 10.63
CA ARG A 173 -8.22 -16.70 10.88
C ARG A 173 -8.90 -15.40 11.37
N PRO A 174 -8.32 -14.62 12.30
CA PRO A 174 -8.91 -13.34 12.73
C PRO A 174 -9.00 -12.29 11.62
N LEU A 175 -8.14 -12.37 10.59
CA LEU A 175 -8.23 -11.50 9.41
C LEU A 175 -9.50 -11.82 8.62
N TYR A 176 -9.78 -13.10 8.37
CA TYR A 176 -10.99 -13.52 7.67
C TYR A 176 -12.26 -13.22 8.45
N GLU A 177 -12.27 -13.52 9.75
CA GLU A 177 -13.40 -13.23 10.64
C GLU A 177 -13.66 -11.72 10.72
N GLY A 178 -12.61 -10.90 10.81
CA GLY A 178 -12.74 -9.46 10.86
C GLY A 178 -13.12 -8.82 9.53
N ALA A 179 -12.63 -9.35 8.39
CA ALA A 179 -13.09 -8.90 7.07
C ALA A 179 -14.57 -9.25 6.84
N GLN A 180 -15.02 -10.41 7.31
CA GLN A 180 -16.43 -10.80 7.31
C GLN A 180 -17.27 -9.89 8.21
N GLU A 181 -16.82 -9.59 9.43
CA GLU A 181 -17.50 -8.66 10.35
C GLU A 181 -17.68 -7.27 9.72
N LEU A 182 -16.66 -6.80 9.01
CA LEU A 182 -16.64 -5.48 8.38
C LEU A 182 -17.35 -5.44 7.02
N ASP A 183 -17.78 -6.59 6.49
CA ASP A 183 -18.35 -6.76 5.15
C ASP A 183 -17.45 -6.18 4.04
N ILE A 184 -16.16 -6.53 4.08
CA ILE A 184 -15.18 -6.09 3.09
C ILE A 184 -14.44 -7.27 2.43
N PRO A 185 -14.04 -7.16 1.16
CA PRO A 185 -13.16 -8.12 0.52
C PRO A 185 -11.73 -8.08 1.07
N ILE A 186 -11.10 -9.25 1.07
CA ILE A 186 -9.65 -9.40 1.18
C ILE A 186 -9.07 -9.46 -0.23
N CYS A 187 -8.19 -8.52 -0.55
CA CYS A 187 -7.57 -8.39 -1.86
C CYS A 187 -6.13 -8.92 -1.80
N ILE A 188 -5.91 -10.13 -2.31
CA ILE A 188 -4.57 -10.72 -2.38
C ILE A 188 -3.82 -10.09 -3.56
N GLN A 189 -2.71 -9.42 -3.28
CA GLN A 189 -1.86 -8.80 -4.29
C GLN A 189 -0.48 -9.48 -4.28
N SER A 190 -0.07 -9.99 -5.44
CA SER A 190 1.30 -10.48 -5.64
C SER A 190 2.21 -9.32 -5.97
N SER A 191 3.25 -9.11 -5.17
CA SER A 191 4.47 -8.45 -5.63
C SER A 191 5.42 -9.52 -6.18
N THR A 192 6.17 -9.21 -7.23
CA THR A 192 7.21 -10.12 -7.75
C THR A 192 8.23 -10.44 -6.65
N PRO A 193 8.79 -11.66 -6.64
CA PRO A 193 9.69 -12.16 -5.59
C PRO A 193 10.91 -11.27 -5.32
#